data_AF-A0A1J5PX94-F1
#
_entry.id   AF-A0A1J5PX94-F1
#
_cell.length_a   1.000
_cell.length_b   1.000
_cell.length_c   1.000
_cell.angle_alpha   90.00
_cell.angle_beta   90.00
_cell.angle_gamma   90.00
#
_symmetry.space_group_name_H-M   'P 1'
#
loop_
_entity.id
_entity.type
_entity.pdbx_description
1 polymer ?
#
loop_
_entity_poly.entity_id
_entity_poly.type
_entity_poly.pdbx_seq_one_letter_code
_entity_poly.pdbx_strand_id
1 'polypeptide(L)' 'MCWAGAFTYWAEQRLMVWRYGLVLAGGQVAGPEQIDRLITAAVSSAERFYPAFQLVAWADQTPAQAMNVAIAEAYGRA' A
#
# COMPACT_ATOMS: atom_id res chain seq x y z
N MET A 1 0.29 -7.97 2.91
CA MET A 1 -0.96 -8.03 3.70
C MET A 1 -1.80 -6.80 3.36
N CYS A 2 -2.64 -6.86 2.34
CA CYS A 2 -3.62 -5.80 2.02
C CYS A 2 -4.89 -5.89 2.89
N TRP A 3 -4.87 -6.65 3.99
CA TRP A 3 -6.04 -6.77 4.86
C TRP A 3 -6.23 -5.53 5.76
N ALA A 4 -5.14 -4.83 6.08
CA ALA A 4 -5.16 -3.66 6.95
C ALA A 4 -5.56 -2.35 6.24
N GLY A 5 -5.59 -2.35 4.91
CA GLY A 5 -5.87 -1.16 4.11
C GLY A 5 -5.83 -1.44 2.61
N ALA A 6 -6.12 -0.41 1.81
CA ALA A 6 -6.14 -0.51 0.36
C ALA A 6 -5.59 0.75 -0.32
N PHE A 7 -5.08 0.58 -1.53
CA PHE A 7 -4.71 1.68 -2.40
C PHE A 7 -5.92 2.23 -3.14
N THR A 8 -5.97 3.55 -3.28
CA THR A 8 -6.93 4.27 -4.11
C THR A 8 -6.21 5.35 -4.89
N TYR A 9 -6.68 5.64 -6.10
CA TYR A 9 -6.18 6.76 -6.88
C TYR A 9 -7.05 7.99 -6.67
N TRP A 10 -6.43 9.12 -6.33
CA TRP A 10 -7.08 10.42 -6.26
C TRP A 10 -6.79 11.19 -7.54
N ALA A 11 -7.80 11.28 -8.41
CA ALA A 11 -7.64 11.78 -9.77
C ALA A 11 -7.25 13.27 -9.82
N GLU A 12 -7.85 14.11 -8.98
CA GLU A 12 -7.59 15.55 -8.96
C GLU A 12 -6.14 15.86 -8.58
N GLN A 13 -5.61 15.18 -7.56
CA GLN A 13 -4.24 15.35 -7.09
C GLN A 13 -3.24 14.50 -7.89
N ARG A 14 -3.74 13.57 -8.73
CA ARG A 14 -2.95 12.57 -9.47
C ARG A 14 -2.04 11.72 -8.58
N LEU A 15 -2.55 11.33 -7.41
CA LEU A 15 -1.80 10.61 -6.39
C LEU A 15 -2.38 9.23 -6.09
N MET A 16 -1.50 8.25 -5.89
CA MET A 16 -1.85 6.97 -5.29
C MET A 16 -1.79 7.09 -3.77
N VAL A 17 -2.89 6.74 -3.09
CA VAL A 17 -3.07 6.93 -1.65
C VAL A 17 -3.35 5.61 -0.97
N TRP A 18 -2.65 5.35 0.14
CA TRP A 18 -2.95 4.23 1.03
C TRP A 18 -4.00 4.64 2.06
N ARG A 19 -5.09 3.86 2.17
CA ARG A 19 -6.14 4.05 3.16
C ARG A 19 -6.13 2.90 4.16
N TYR A 20 -5.88 3.23 5.43
CA TYR A 20 -5.96 2.30 6.54
C TYR A 20 -7.18 2.66 7.42
N GLY A 21 -7.99 1.67 7.78
CA GLY A 21 -9.11 1.85 8.71
C GLY A 21 -8.73 1.48 10.13
N LEU A 22 -8.70 2.45 11.04
CA LEU A 22 -8.56 2.21 12.48
C LEU A 22 -9.87 2.53 13.18
N VAL A 23 -10.51 1.53 13.78
CA VAL A 23 -11.77 1.72 14.52
C VAL A 23 -11.45 2.21 15.92
N LEU A 24 -11.90 3.44 16.23
CA LEU A 24 -11.79 4.05 17.55
C LEU A 24 -13.20 4.23 18.14
N ALA A 25 -13.73 3.16 18.75
CA ALA A 25 -15.04 3.20 19.37
C ALA A 25 -15.01 3.90 20.73
N GLY A 26 -16.14 4.49 21.16
CA GLY A 26 -16.30 4.97 22.54
C GLY A 26 -15.38 6.12 22.94
N GLY A 27 -15.03 7.03 22.02
CA GLY A 27 -14.19 8.20 22.30
C GLY A 27 -12.71 7.88 22.49
N GLN A 28 -12.27 6.67 22.10
CA GLN A 28 -10.86 6.31 22.15
C GLN A 28 -10.03 7.17 21.20
N VAL A 29 -8.80 7.47 21.60
CA VAL A 29 -7.79 8.12 20.77
C VAL A 29 -6.74 7.08 20.40
N ALA A 30 -6.21 7.18 19.18
CA ALA A 30 -5.17 6.26 18.73
C ALA A 30 -3.94 6.37 19.65
N GLY A 31 -3.53 5.23 20.23
CA GLY A 31 -2.30 5.15 20.99
C GLY A 31 -1.05 5.18 20.09
N PRO A 32 0.13 5.48 20.65
CA PRO A 32 1.39 5.51 19.90
C PRO A 32 1.67 4.22 19.12
N GLU A 33 1.43 3.04 19.69
CA GLU A 33 1.67 1.78 18.98
C GLU A 33 0.70 1.56 17.82
N GLN A 34 -0.53 2.06 17.93
CA GLN A 34 -1.51 1.97 16.84
C GLN A 34 -1.09 2.89 15.67
N ILE A 35 -0.58 4.08 15.99
CA ILE A 35 -0.04 5.03 15.01
C ILE A 35 1.21 4.45 14.32
N ASP A 36 2.12 3.86 15.09
CA ASP A 36 3.30 3.20 14.52
C ASP A 36 2.88 2.08 13.56
N ARG A 37 1.94 1.23 13.98
CA ARG A 37 1.43 0.14 13.14
C ARG A 37 0.78 0.64 11.85
N LEU A 38 0.00 1.71 11.94
CA LEU A 38 -0.61 2.42 10.81
C LEU A 38 0.46 2.84 9.78
N ILE A 39 1.52 3.50 10.24
CA ILE A 39 2.61 4.01 9.41
C ILE A 39 3.41 2.85 8.81
N THR A 40 3.83 1.88 9.62
CA THR A 40 4.57 0.71 9.13
C THR A 40 3.78 -0.04 8.05
N ALA A 41 2.48 -0.25 8.27
CA ALA A 41 1.63 -0.94 7.29
C ALA A 41 1.53 -0.16 5.97
N ALA A 42 1.46 1.17 6.03
CA ALA A 42 1.43 2.03 4.85
C ALA A 42 2.74 1.94 4.06
N VAL A 43 3.88 2.09 4.75
CA VAL A 43 5.22 2.06 4.12
C VAL A 43 5.51 0.70 3.52
N SER A 44 5.34 -0.39 4.29
CA SER A 44 5.60 -1.74 3.78
C SER A 44 4.69 -2.13 2.62
N SER A 45 3.45 -1.62 2.59
CA SER A 45 2.56 -1.83 1.44
C SER A 45 3.02 -1.01 0.24
N ALA A 46 3.44 0.23 0.43
CA ALA A 46 3.96 1.07 -0.66
C ALA A 46 5.21 0.45 -1.28
N GLU A 47 6.20 0.06 -0.48
CA GLU A 47 7.43 -0.59 -0.97
C GLU A 47 7.14 -1.87 -1.77
N ARG A 48 6.17 -2.65 -1.31
CA ARG A 48 5.80 -3.91 -1.96
C ARG A 48 5.07 -3.72 -3.30
N PHE A 49 4.12 -2.79 -3.37
CA PHE A 49 3.22 -2.66 -4.52
C PHE A 49 3.63 -1.57 -5.51
N TYR A 50 4.50 -0.64 -5.13
CA TYR A 50 4.99 0.40 -6.02
C TYR A 50 5.63 -0.14 -7.32
N PRO A 51 6.46 -1.22 -7.30
CA PRO A 51 6.98 -1.82 -8.52
C PRO A 51 5.87 -2.34 -9.46
N ALA A 52 4.82 -2.96 -8.91
CA ALA A 52 3.71 -3.45 -9.71
C ALA A 52 2.93 -2.29 -10.37
N PHE A 53 2.75 -1.16 -9.67
CA PHE A 53 2.13 0.02 -10.27
C PHE A 53 2.96 0.58 -11.43
N GLN A 54 4.29 0.64 -11.28
CA GLN A 54 5.18 1.08 -12.36
C GLN A 54 5.12 0.16 -13.58
N LEU A 55 5.05 -1.15 -13.38
CA LEU A 55 4.95 -2.11 -14.49
C LEU A 55 3.64 -1.96 -15.28
N VAL A 56 2.52 -1.73 -14.59
CA VAL A 56 1.23 -1.48 -15.25
C VAL A 56 1.23 -0.11 -15.94
N ALA A 57 1.76 0.93 -15.28
CA ALA A 57 1.68 2.30 -15.79
C ALA A 57 2.66 2.56 -16.95
N TRP A 58 3.84 1.93 -16.95
CA TRP A 58 4.94 2.27 -17.86
C TRP A 58 5.48 1.11 -18.70
N ALA A 59 5.24 -0.15 -18.30
CA ALA A 59 5.82 -1.32 -18.98
C ALA A 59 4.80 -2.15 -19.76
N ASP A 60 3.59 -1.61 -19.98
CA ASP A 60 2.47 -2.23 -20.73
C ASP A 60 2.13 -3.66 -20.24
N GLN A 61 2.46 -3.98 -18.99
CA GLN A 61 2.13 -5.26 -18.38
C GLN A 61 0.70 -5.26 -17.88
N THR A 62 0.02 -6.39 -18.04
CA THR A 62 -1.31 -6.55 -17.46
C THR A 62 -1.23 -6.50 -15.93
N PRO A 63 -2.28 -6.01 -15.24
CA PRO A 63 -2.32 -6.00 -13.77
C PRO A 63 -2.03 -7.36 -13.13
N ALA A 64 -2.48 -8.45 -13.75
CA ALA A 64 -2.24 -9.81 -13.27
C ALA A 64 -0.74 -10.18 -13.32
N GLN A 65 -0.02 -9.80 -14.38
CA GLN A 65 1.41 -10.04 -14.52
C GLN A 65 2.21 -9.18 -13.55
N ALA A 66 1.90 -7.90 -13.46
CA ALA A 66 2.58 -6.98 -12.55
C ALA A 66 2.42 -7.40 -11.08
N MET A 67 1.25 -7.95 -10.71
CA MET A 67 1.00 -8.44 -9.35
C MET A 67 1.92 -9.61 -8.96
N ASN A 68 2.34 -10.43 -9.92
CA ASN A 68 3.30 -11.50 -9.64
C ASN A 68 4.63 -10.96 -9.12
N VAL A 69 5.04 -9.75 -9.55
CA VAL A 69 6.27 -9.09 -9.06
C VAL A 69 6.10 -8.55 -7.64
N ALA A 70 4.89 -8.14 -7.25
CA ALA A 70 4.61 -7.74 -5.86
C ALA A 70 4.37 -8.93 -4.91
N ILE A 71 4.04 -10.12 -5.45
CA ILE A 71 3.79 -11.35 -4.68
C ILE A 71 5.06 -12.19 -4.55
N ALA A 72 5.88 -12.27 -5.59
CA ALA A 72 7.24 -12.76 -5.49
C ALA A 72 7.97 -11.85 -4.49
N GLU A 73 8.28 -12.39 -3.32
CA GLU A 73 8.87 -11.66 -2.21
C GLU A 73 9.96 -10.72 -2.69
N ALA A 74 9.89 -9.47 -2.23
CA ALA A 74 10.83 -8.38 -2.44
C ALA A 74 12.20 -8.88 -2.92
N TYR A 75 12.39 -8.91 -4.25
CA TYR A 75 13.71 -9.11 -4.83
C TYR A 75 14.49 -7.83 -4.53
N GLY A 76 15.06 -7.77 -3.33
CA GLY A 76 16.05 -6.77 -2.96
C GLY A 76 17.16 -6.83 -4.01
N ARG A 77 17.29 -5.76 -4.77
CA ARG A 77 18.50 -5.50 -5.54
C ARG A 77 19.36 -4.57 -4.70
N ALA A 78 20.28 -5.16 -3.95
CA ALA A 78 21.58 -4.56 -3.70
C ALA A 78 22.51 -4.97 -4.85
#